data_AF-A0A7S0XRI7-F1
#
_entry.id   AF-A0A7S0XRI7-F1
#
_cell.length_a   1.000
_cell.length_b   1.000
_cell.length_c   1.000
_cell.angle_alpha   90.00
_cell.angle_beta   90.00
_cell.angle_gamma   90.00
#
_symmetry.space_group_name_H-M   'P 1'
#
loop_
_entity.id
_entity.type
_entity.pdbx_description
1 polymer ?
#
loop_
_entity_poly.entity_id
_entity_poly.type
_entity_poly.pdbx_seq_one_letter_code
_entity_poly.pdbx_strand_id
1 'polypeptide(L)'
;WLQFEIMLKSIEPYFAFNDPNKIWQETPANLVLEIQFLILFALCTYDAWWSSRNALKRIAWLMALFCGVLIELLTILPTSIGNFYHSQFTLMLFDHREPFYMLPCLYVWCLYTVPTTLWHCSLGHKLAEYALTVIMVFLLWQPLDLLGIHFQFWTWHNSEPLYVERRGGVPITSTYWMMAYIGGMQLCLSIVRDHYFYARRRSLKQGRRGGVSLLQCVGLAIVA
;
A
#
# COMPACT_ATOMS: atom_id res chain seq x y z
N TRP A 1 18.53 32.41 -6.39
CA TRP A 1 18.49 31.70 -7.68
C TRP A 1 19.63 30.67 -7.82
N LEU A 2 20.90 31.06 -7.93
CA LEU A 2 22.01 30.08 -8.07
C LEU A 2 22.10 29.05 -6.91
N GLN A 3 21.95 29.47 -5.65
CA GLN A 3 21.93 28.55 -4.49
C GLN A 3 20.72 27.60 -4.51
N PHE A 4 19.60 28.03 -5.08
CA PHE A 4 18.40 27.20 -5.21
C PHE A 4 18.58 26.14 -6.31
N GLU A 5 19.22 26.49 -7.42
CA GLU A 5 19.56 25.51 -8.47
C GLU A 5 20.59 24.47 -8.00
N ILE A 6 21.60 24.88 -7.24
CA ILE A 6 22.59 23.95 -6.66
C ILE A 6 21.91 22.98 -5.69
N MET A 7 21.00 23.48 -4.86
CA MET A 7 20.20 22.65 -3.96
C MET A 7 19.32 21.66 -4.72
N LEU A 8 18.62 22.11 -5.76
CA LEU A 8 17.79 21.25 -6.60
C LEU A 8 18.60 20.12 -7.26
N LYS A 9 19.76 20.44 -7.84
CA LYS A 9 20.66 19.45 -8.43
C LYS A 9 21.19 18.43 -7.40
N SER A 10 21.33 18.84 -6.14
CA SER A 10 21.78 17.92 -5.08
C SER A 10 20.72 16.93 -4.62
N ILE A 11 19.42 17.26 -4.80
CA ILE A 11 18.30 16.39 -4.41
C ILE A 11 17.71 15.61 -5.59
N GLU A 12 18.00 16.01 -6.83
CA GLU A 12 17.51 15.39 -8.07
C GLU A 12 17.67 13.86 -8.13
N PRO A 13 18.78 13.25 -7.66
CA PRO A 13 18.90 11.80 -7.61
C PRO A 13 17.89 11.11 -6.68
N TYR A 14 17.31 11.85 -5.73
CA TYR A 14 16.36 11.35 -4.75
C TYR A 14 14.92 11.73 -5.07
N PHE A 15 14.71 12.91 -5.65
CA PHE A 15 13.40 13.46 -5.98
C PHE A 15 13.43 14.10 -7.36
N ALA A 16 12.60 13.61 -8.26
CA ALA A 16 12.40 14.19 -9.58
C ALA A 16 10.92 14.59 -9.77
N PHE A 17 10.72 15.77 -10.34
CA PHE A 17 9.41 16.35 -10.59
C PHE A 17 9.19 16.46 -12.10
N ASN A 18 8.37 15.57 -12.64
CA ASN A 18 7.94 15.62 -14.04
C ASN A 18 6.81 16.64 -14.22
N ASP A 19 6.70 17.23 -15.42
CA ASP A 19 5.62 18.18 -15.73
C ASP A 19 4.26 17.47 -15.72
N PRO A 20 3.31 17.85 -14.84
CA PRO A 20 1.98 17.25 -14.79
C PRO A 20 1.22 17.34 -16.12
N ASN A 21 1.42 18.41 -16.89
CA ASN A 21 0.75 18.57 -18.19
C ASN A 21 1.25 17.54 -19.20
N LYS A 22 2.54 17.22 -19.17
CA LYS A 22 3.13 16.18 -19.99
C LYS A 22 2.60 14.80 -19.60
N ILE A 23 2.56 14.48 -18.30
CA ILE A 23 1.98 13.23 -17.81
C ILE A 23 0.51 13.12 -18.21
N TRP A 24 -0.28 14.20 -18.10
CA TRP A 24 -1.68 14.20 -18.53
C TRP A 24 -1.87 13.94 -20.04
N GLN A 25 -0.97 14.47 -20.87
CA GLN A 25 -1.03 14.28 -22.32
C GLN A 25 -0.59 12.87 -22.76
N GLU A 26 0.43 12.31 -22.11
CA GLU A 26 1.04 11.04 -22.50
C GLU A 26 0.44 9.83 -21.77
N THR A 27 0.25 9.93 -20.46
CA THR A 27 -0.21 8.86 -19.55
C THR A 27 -1.24 9.38 -18.54
N PRO A 28 -2.43 9.87 -18.96
CA PRO A 28 -3.40 10.50 -18.07
C PRO A 28 -3.82 9.62 -16.88
N ALA A 29 -3.89 8.30 -17.10
CA ALA A 29 -4.20 7.34 -16.04
C ALA A 29 -3.17 7.37 -14.89
N ASN A 30 -1.91 7.67 -15.16
CA ASN A 30 -0.86 7.78 -14.14
C ASN A 30 -1.14 8.94 -13.18
N LEU A 31 -1.53 10.09 -13.70
CA LEU A 31 -1.86 11.26 -12.89
C LEU A 31 -3.11 11.00 -12.03
N VAL A 32 -4.13 10.36 -12.61
CA VAL A 32 -5.34 9.98 -11.87
C VAL A 32 -5.01 9.02 -10.73
N LEU A 33 -4.20 8.00 -11.00
CA LEU A 33 -3.76 7.00 -10.02
C LEU A 33 -2.96 7.64 -8.87
N GLU A 34 -2.03 8.53 -9.19
CA GLU A 34 -1.21 9.26 -8.21
C GLU A 34 -2.09 10.08 -7.27
N ILE A 35 -3.00 10.90 -7.82
CA ILE A 35 -3.95 11.70 -7.04
C ILE A 35 -4.84 10.81 -6.18
N GLN A 36 -5.35 9.72 -6.73
CA GLN A 36 -6.21 8.77 -6.02
C GLN A 36 -5.50 8.17 -4.81
N PHE A 37 -4.27 7.68 -4.95
CA PHE A 37 -3.54 7.10 -3.83
C PHE A 37 -3.08 8.14 -2.81
N LEU A 38 -2.77 9.37 -3.22
CA LEU A 38 -2.51 10.48 -2.29
C LEU A 38 -3.75 10.77 -1.42
N ILE A 39 -4.94 10.79 -2.02
CA ILE A 39 -6.21 10.96 -1.28
C ILE A 39 -6.41 9.78 -0.33
N LEU A 40 -6.27 8.54 -0.80
CA LEU A 40 -6.44 7.34 0.04
C LEU A 40 -5.45 7.31 1.21
N PHE A 41 -4.20 7.72 0.99
CA PHE A 41 -3.20 7.87 2.05
C PHE A 41 -3.63 8.90 3.10
N ALA A 42 -4.12 10.06 2.67
CA ALA A 42 -4.62 11.08 3.58
C ALA A 42 -5.83 10.57 4.40
N LEU A 43 -6.75 9.84 3.78
CA LEU A 43 -7.90 9.24 4.45
C LEU A 43 -7.48 8.16 5.46
N CYS A 44 -6.52 7.29 5.12
CA CYS A 44 -5.98 6.28 6.04
C CYS A 44 -5.29 6.94 7.24
N THR A 45 -4.51 7.99 6.98
CA THR A 45 -3.82 8.78 8.00
C THR A 45 -4.83 9.46 8.94
N TYR A 46 -5.88 10.05 8.39
CA TYR A 46 -6.96 10.64 9.16
C TYR A 46 -7.69 9.60 10.03
N ASP A 47 -8.01 8.43 9.48
CA ASP A 47 -8.70 7.35 10.21
C ASP A 47 -7.86 6.82 11.39
N ALA A 48 -6.55 6.64 11.18
CA ALA A 48 -5.62 6.11 12.17
C ALA A 48 -5.38 7.10 13.33
N TRP A 49 -5.14 8.37 13.01
CA TRP A 49 -4.66 9.34 13.99
C TRP A 49 -5.77 10.17 14.65
N TRP A 50 -6.80 10.55 13.88
CA TRP A 50 -7.85 11.48 14.33
C TRP A 50 -9.19 10.79 14.58
N SER A 51 -9.71 10.02 13.62
CA SER A 51 -11.08 9.48 13.67
C SER A 51 -11.25 8.47 14.82
N SER A 52 -10.37 7.47 14.89
CA SER A 52 -10.62 6.30 15.76
C SER A 52 -10.09 6.45 17.18
N ARG A 53 -9.14 7.37 17.43
CA ARG A 53 -8.31 7.44 18.65
C ARG A 53 -7.85 6.06 19.17
N ASN A 54 -7.69 5.09 18.26
CA ASN A 54 -7.40 3.70 18.60
C ASN A 54 -5.91 3.44 18.42
N ALA A 55 -5.20 3.13 19.51
CA ALA A 55 -3.77 2.88 19.47
C ALA A 55 -3.39 1.70 18.56
N LEU A 56 -4.24 0.68 18.43
CA LEU A 56 -3.98 -0.44 17.51
C LEU A 56 -4.08 0.01 16.04
N LYS A 57 -5.00 0.93 15.70
CA LYS A 57 -5.05 1.53 14.35
C LYS A 57 -3.79 2.36 14.06
N ARG A 58 -3.30 3.13 15.04
CA ARG A 58 -2.02 3.87 14.89
C ARG A 58 -0.84 2.94 14.68
N ILE A 59 -0.77 1.83 15.44
CA ILE A 59 0.26 0.80 15.25
C ILE A 59 0.14 0.19 13.85
N ALA A 60 -1.06 -0.17 13.40
CA ALA A 60 -1.27 -0.71 12.06
C ALA A 60 -0.84 0.27 10.96
N TRP A 61 -1.15 1.56 11.10
CA TRP A 61 -0.73 2.59 10.14
C TRP A 61 0.79 2.78 10.12
N LEU A 62 1.44 2.83 11.29
CA LEU A 62 2.89 2.91 11.38
C LEU A 62 3.56 1.67 10.79
N MET A 63 3.06 0.49 11.12
CA MET A 63 3.52 -0.76 10.54
C MET A 63 3.36 -0.73 9.02
N ALA A 64 2.20 -0.33 8.50
CA ALA A 64 1.94 -0.24 7.06
C ALA A 64 2.94 0.68 6.35
N LEU A 65 3.22 1.86 6.93
CA LEU A 65 4.19 2.80 6.38
C LEU A 65 5.61 2.23 6.39
N PHE A 66 6.07 1.71 7.52
CA PHE A 66 7.44 1.16 7.63
C PHE A 66 7.63 -0.08 6.76
N CYS A 67 6.66 -0.98 6.76
CA CYS A 67 6.65 -2.19 5.96
C CYS A 67 6.68 -1.82 4.46
N GLY A 68 5.77 -0.97 4.00
CA GLY A 68 5.72 -0.51 2.59
C GLY A 68 7.02 0.16 2.13
N VAL A 69 7.55 1.09 2.93
CA VAL A 69 8.83 1.73 2.61
C VAL A 69 9.96 0.71 2.57
N LEU A 70 10.03 -0.19 3.55
CA LEU A 70 11.11 -1.17 3.63
C LEU A 70 11.09 -2.14 2.45
N ILE A 71 9.92 -2.64 2.04
CA ILE A 71 9.87 -3.59 0.93
C ILE A 71 10.33 -2.95 -0.37
N GLU A 72 9.88 -1.73 -0.68
CA GLU A 72 10.30 -1.09 -1.93
C GLU A 72 11.79 -0.75 -1.93
N LEU A 73 12.34 -0.33 -0.79
CA LEU A 73 13.80 -0.17 -0.69
C LEU A 73 14.53 -1.50 -0.93
N LEU A 74 13.96 -2.64 -0.54
CA LEU A 74 14.54 -3.96 -0.80
C LEU A 74 14.33 -4.45 -2.24
N THR A 75 13.36 -3.92 -3.00
CA THR A 75 13.19 -4.25 -4.42
C THR A 75 14.02 -3.31 -5.32
N ILE A 76 14.19 -2.05 -4.94
CA ILE A 76 14.83 -1.02 -5.77
C ILE A 76 16.35 -0.92 -5.53
N LEU A 77 16.81 -1.01 -4.28
CA LEU A 77 18.23 -0.80 -3.96
C LEU A 77 19.13 -1.95 -4.44
N PRO A 78 18.73 -3.24 -4.36
CA PRO A 78 19.55 -4.32 -4.89
C PRO A 78 19.54 -4.32 -6.42
N THR A 79 20.69 -4.05 -7.03
CA THR A 79 20.85 -4.09 -8.50
C THR A 79 20.60 -5.48 -9.10
N SER A 80 20.60 -6.53 -8.29
CA SER A 80 20.27 -7.90 -8.68
C SER A 80 18.77 -8.14 -8.82
N ILE A 81 17.91 -7.29 -8.24
CA ILE A 81 16.45 -7.38 -8.25
C ILE A 81 15.91 -6.33 -9.23
N GLY A 82 16.39 -6.38 -10.47
CA GLY A 82 16.03 -5.44 -11.53
C GLY A 82 14.90 -5.96 -12.42
N ASN A 83 13.85 -6.55 -11.85
CA ASN A 83 12.84 -7.30 -12.60
C ASN A 83 11.45 -6.64 -12.60
N PHE A 84 11.31 -5.47 -11.98
CA PHE A 84 10.09 -4.67 -11.88
C PHE A 84 10.37 -3.22 -12.26
N TYR A 85 9.50 -2.61 -13.06
CA TYR A 85 9.68 -1.27 -13.59
C TYR A 85 8.39 -0.48 -13.57
N HIS A 86 8.46 0.77 -13.13
CA HIS A 86 7.35 1.72 -13.18
C HIS A 86 7.39 2.60 -14.42
N SER A 87 6.20 3.00 -14.88
CA SER A 87 6.10 4.18 -15.75
C SER A 87 6.39 5.46 -14.97
N GLN A 88 6.47 6.57 -15.71
CA GLN A 88 6.78 7.87 -15.12
C GLN A 88 5.51 8.54 -14.59
N PHE A 89 5.64 9.11 -13.39
CA PHE A 89 4.60 9.87 -12.68
C PHE A 89 5.11 11.27 -12.38
N THR A 90 4.27 12.13 -11.79
CA THR A 90 4.65 13.52 -11.50
C THR A 90 5.78 13.59 -10.50
N LEU A 91 5.71 12.81 -9.42
CA LEU A 91 6.75 12.74 -8.41
C LEU A 91 7.42 11.37 -8.42
N MET A 92 8.69 11.35 -8.84
CA MET A 92 9.52 10.16 -8.88
C MET A 92 10.62 10.23 -7.83
N LEU A 93 11.05 9.07 -7.37
CA LEU A 93 12.09 8.84 -6.38
C LEU A 93 13.23 8.01 -7.00
N PHE A 94 14.41 8.12 -6.39
CA PHE A 94 15.59 7.30 -6.68
C PHE A 94 15.93 7.28 -8.17
N ASP A 95 16.23 8.45 -8.74
CA ASP A 95 16.56 8.62 -10.15
C ASP A 95 15.51 8.03 -11.10
N HIS A 96 14.27 8.50 -10.94
CA HIS A 96 13.14 8.13 -11.82
C HIS A 96 12.74 6.65 -11.79
N ARG A 97 13.17 5.90 -10.76
CA ARG A 97 12.89 4.47 -10.63
C ARG A 97 11.54 4.19 -10.01
N GLU A 98 11.16 5.00 -9.02
CA GLU A 98 10.05 4.66 -8.12
C GLU A 98 9.07 5.83 -7.96
N PRO A 99 7.79 5.68 -8.31
CA PRO A 99 6.83 6.76 -8.13
C PRO A 99 6.47 6.93 -6.66
N PHE A 100 6.37 8.18 -6.20
CA PHE A 100 6.13 8.48 -4.78
C PHE A 100 4.79 7.96 -4.26
N TYR A 101 3.77 7.78 -5.09
CA TYR A 101 2.52 7.20 -4.60
C TYR A 101 2.69 5.71 -4.23
N MET A 102 3.61 4.98 -4.87
CA MET A 102 3.79 3.55 -4.65
C MET A 102 4.35 3.31 -3.24
N LEU A 103 5.48 3.97 -2.92
CA LEU A 103 6.26 3.77 -1.70
C LEU A 103 5.44 3.94 -0.39
N PRO A 104 4.94 5.13 0.00
CA PRO A 104 4.06 5.28 1.15
C PRO A 104 2.57 5.08 0.84
N CYS A 105 2.04 5.49 -0.31
CA CYS A 105 0.59 5.68 -0.43
C CYS A 105 -0.18 4.39 -0.71
N LEU A 106 0.21 3.65 -1.75
CA LEU A 106 -0.42 2.38 -2.12
C LEU A 106 -0.27 1.37 -0.99
N TYR A 107 0.96 1.21 -0.47
CA TYR A 107 1.22 0.27 0.61
C TYR A 107 0.46 0.60 1.87
N VAL A 108 0.45 1.87 2.31
CA VAL A 108 -0.36 2.24 3.47
C VAL A 108 -1.82 1.92 3.22
N TRP A 109 -2.38 2.28 2.06
CA TRP A 109 -3.78 1.98 1.77
C TRP A 109 -4.08 0.48 1.90
N CYS A 110 -3.32 -0.40 1.25
CA CYS A 110 -3.56 -1.85 1.32
C CYS A 110 -3.29 -2.45 2.72
N LEU A 111 -2.08 -2.23 3.26
CA LEU A 111 -1.62 -2.80 4.53
C LEU A 111 -2.39 -2.27 5.74
N TYR A 112 -2.96 -1.06 5.65
CA TYR A 112 -3.81 -0.49 6.70
C TYR A 112 -5.27 -0.88 6.52
N THR A 113 -5.84 -0.62 5.34
CA THR A 113 -7.31 -0.67 5.15
C THR A 113 -7.84 -2.09 5.24
N VAL A 114 -7.14 -3.08 4.66
CA VAL A 114 -7.62 -4.47 4.69
C VAL A 114 -7.64 -5.01 6.12
N PRO A 115 -6.53 -5.02 6.89
CA PRO A 115 -6.54 -5.47 8.28
C PRO A 115 -7.56 -4.75 9.16
N THR A 116 -7.59 -3.42 9.09
CA THR A 116 -8.42 -2.62 10.00
C THR A 116 -9.90 -2.72 9.68
N THR A 117 -10.29 -2.97 8.42
CA THR A 117 -11.69 -3.19 8.05
C THR A 117 -12.18 -4.53 8.60
N LEU A 118 -11.37 -5.57 8.49
CA LEU A 118 -11.76 -6.92 8.92
C LEU A 118 -11.92 -7.07 10.43
N TRP A 119 -11.34 -6.18 11.23
CA TRP A 119 -11.59 -6.13 12.68
C TRP A 119 -13.06 -5.84 13.02
N HIS A 120 -13.84 -5.27 12.10
CA HIS A 120 -15.27 -5.04 12.30
C HIS A 120 -16.13 -6.28 11.99
N CYS A 121 -15.60 -7.26 11.25
CA CYS A 121 -16.30 -8.50 10.92
C CYS A 121 -16.46 -9.45 12.13
N SER A 122 -15.80 -9.17 13.26
CA SER A 122 -15.96 -9.91 14.51
C SER A 122 -15.76 -11.44 14.39
N LEU A 123 -14.82 -11.87 13.54
CA LEU A 123 -14.59 -13.28 13.22
C LEU A 123 -14.15 -14.13 14.43
N GLY A 124 -13.65 -13.51 15.49
CA GLY A 124 -13.34 -14.18 16.76
C GLY A 124 -12.13 -15.13 16.74
N HIS A 125 -11.48 -15.32 15.59
CA HIS A 125 -10.34 -16.22 15.44
C HIS A 125 -9.26 -15.66 14.49
N LYS A 126 -7.98 -15.71 14.89
CA LYS A 126 -6.87 -15.11 14.12
C LYS A 126 -6.69 -15.74 12.74
N LEU A 127 -6.85 -17.08 12.64
CA LEU A 127 -6.75 -17.76 11.34
C LEU A 127 -7.91 -17.39 10.41
N ALA A 128 -9.09 -17.09 10.96
CA ALA A 128 -10.22 -16.64 10.15
C ALA A 128 -9.98 -15.22 9.63
N GLU A 129 -9.46 -14.33 10.47
CA GLU A 129 -9.04 -12.98 10.05
C GLU A 129 -7.92 -13.03 9.01
N TYR A 130 -6.92 -13.90 9.18
CA TYR A 130 -5.87 -14.14 8.19
C TYR A 130 -6.44 -14.63 6.86
N ALA A 131 -7.27 -15.68 6.88
CA ALA A 131 -7.85 -16.25 5.66
C ALA A 131 -8.69 -15.21 4.91
N LEU A 132 -9.52 -14.45 5.62
CA LEU A 132 -10.33 -13.40 4.99
C LEU A 132 -9.46 -12.22 4.48
N THR A 133 -8.37 -11.90 5.18
CA THR A 133 -7.39 -10.90 4.70
C THR A 133 -6.81 -11.33 3.37
N VAL A 134 -6.33 -12.58 3.28
CA VAL A 134 -5.73 -13.13 2.06
C VAL A 134 -6.72 -13.12 0.90
N ILE A 135 -7.99 -13.47 1.14
CA ILE A 135 -9.05 -13.42 0.12
C ILE A 135 -9.31 -11.97 -0.32
N MET A 136 -9.44 -11.04 0.62
CA MET A 136 -9.68 -9.62 0.30
C MET A 136 -8.52 -9.01 -0.48
N VAL A 137 -7.28 -9.34 -0.13
CA VAL A 137 -6.09 -8.89 -0.86
C VAL A 137 -6.09 -9.44 -2.28
N PHE A 138 -6.41 -10.72 -2.48
CA PHE A 138 -6.55 -11.28 -3.83
C PHE A 138 -7.59 -10.52 -4.65
N LEU A 139 -8.76 -10.21 -4.07
CA LEU A 139 -9.85 -9.51 -4.74
C LEU A 139 -9.54 -8.05 -5.06
N LEU A 140 -8.67 -7.39 -4.31
CA LEU A 140 -8.28 -5.98 -4.54
C LEU A 140 -7.03 -5.87 -5.42
N TRP A 141 -6.02 -6.68 -5.15
CA TRP A 141 -4.71 -6.56 -5.77
C TRP A 141 -4.69 -7.12 -7.19
N GLN A 142 -5.31 -8.28 -7.43
CA GLN A 142 -5.29 -8.88 -8.76
C GLN A 142 -5.95 -7.98 -9.83
N PRO A 143 -7.11 -7.32 -9.57
CA PRO A 143 -7.64 -6.33 -10.49
C PRO A 143 -6.73 -5.11 -10.66
N LEU A 144 -6.16 -4.59 -9.56
CA LEU A 144 -5.24 -3.45 -9.61
C LEU A 144 -4.01 -3.75 -10.47
N ASP A 145 -3.43 -4.95 -10.37
CA ASP A 145 -2.32 -5.38 -11.21
C ASP A 145 -2.71 -5.52 -12.69
N LEU A 146 -3.92 -6.00 -12.98
CA LEU A 146 -4.43 -6.09 -14.36
C LEU A 146 -4.63 -4.69 -14.97
N LEU A 147 -5.15 -3.75 -14.19
CA LEU A 147 -5.22 -2.33 -14.56
C LEU A 147 -3.80 -1.75 -14.72
N GLY A 148 -2.87 -2.15 -13.84
CA GLY A 148 -1.47 -1.77 -13.86
C GLY A 148 -0.79 -2.12 -15.17
N ILE A 149 -0.99 -3.32 -15.70
CA ILE A 149 -0.50 -3.68 -17.03
C ILE A 149 -1.24 -2.93 -18.13
N HIS A 150 -2.58 -2.85 -18.04
CA HIS A 150 -3.40 -2.25 -19.08
C HIS A 150 -3.05 -0.77 -19.33
N PHE A 151 -2.84 -0.01 -18.25
CA PHE A 151 -2.44 1.40 -18.29
C PHE A 151 -0.93 1.60 -18.15
N GLN A 152 -0.15 0.51 -18.10
CA GLN A 152 1.31 0.51 -17.97
C GLN A 152 1.84 1.26 -16.73
N PHE A 153 1.15 1.18 -15.59
CA PHE A 153 1.65 1.72 -14.31
C PHE A 153 2.94 1.03 -13.88
N TRP A 154 3.02 -0.28 -14.11
CA TRP A 154 4.21 -1.07 -13.88
C TRP A 154 4.27 -2.31 -14.78
N THR A 155 5.47 -2.86 -14.92
CA THR A 155 5.76 -4.03 -15.75
C THR A 155 6.81 -4.92 -15.09
N TRP A 156 6.87 -6.17 -15.54
CA TRP A 156 7.83 -7.16 -15.04
C TRP A 156 8.66 -7.72 -16.17
N HIS A 157 9.94 -7.99 -15.90
CA HIS A 157 10.84 -8.58 -16.86
C HIS A 157 10.38 -9.99 -17.26
N ASN A 158 10.35 -10.29 -18.56
CA ASN A 158 9.79 -11.56 -19.06
C ASN A 158 10.69 -12.78 -18.84
N SER A 159 11.99 -12.58 -18.62
CA SER A 159 12.94 -13.69 -18.42
C SER A 159 13.13 -14.09 -16.95
N GLU A 160 12.44 -13.45 -16.02
CA GLU A 160 12.55 -13.77 -14.59
C GLU A 160 11.81 -15.09 -14.30
N PRO A 161 12.50 -16.14 -13.80
CA PRO A 161 11.86 -17.40 -13.45
C PRO A 161 10.66 -17.26 -12.50
N LEU A 162 10.70 -16.29 -11.58
CA LEU A 162 9.60 -16.00 -10.65
C LEU A 162 8.32 -15.51 -11.37
N TYR A 163 8.43 -15.00 -12.60
CA TYR A 163 7.33 -14.37 -13.35
C TYR A 163 6.88 -15.17 -14.57
N VAL A 164 7.26 -16.45 -14.65
CA VAL A 164 6.87 -17.34 -15.74
C VAL A 164 5.36 -17.57 -15.76
N GLU A 165 4.77 -17.87 -14.61
CA GLU A 165 3.33 -18.09 -14.51
C GLU A 165 2.58 -16.76 -14.43
N ARG A 166 1.67 -16.54 -15.38
CA ARG A 166 0.94 -15.28 -15.53
C ARG A 166 -0.56 -15.50 -15.71
N ARG A 167 -1.35 -14.57 -15.21
CA ARG A 167 -2.79 -14.46 -15.45
C ARG A 167 -3.11 -13.07 -16.01
N GLY A 168 -3.58 -13.02 -17.25
CA GLY A 168 -3.85 -11.73 -17.92
C GLY A 168 -2.61 -10.85 -18.09
N GLY A 169 -1.44 -11.46 -18.27
CA GLY A 169 -0.14 -10.76 -18.36
C GLY A 169 0.53 -10.48 -17.03
N VAL A 170 -0.19 -10.55 -15.91
CA VAL A 170 0.33 -10.29 -14.55
C VAL A 170 0.97 -11.55 -13.97
N PRO A 171 2.18 -11.49 -13.40
CA PRO A 171 2.76 -12.60 -12.67
C PRO A 171 1.88 -13.03 -11.49
N ILE A 172 1.54 -14.32 -11.41
CA ILE A 172 0.76 -14.86 -10.28
C ILE A 172 1.49 -14.61 -8.94
N THR A 173 2.81 -14.59 -8.99
CA THR A 173 3.70 -14.32 -7.85
C THR A 173 3.57 -12.90 -7.30
N SER A 174 3.14 -11.90 -8.10
CA SER A 174 2.83 -10.55 -7.60
C SER A 174 1.68 -10.58 -6.59
N THR A 175 0.55 -11.17 -7.01
CA THR A 175 -0.63 -11.33 -6.15
C THR A 175 -0.32 -12.22 -4.94
N TYR A 176 0.41 -13.32 -5.13
CA TYR A 176 0.79 -14.20 -4.03
C TYR A 176 1.68 -13.48 -3.00
N TRP A 177 2.62 -12.66 -3.47
CA TRP A 177 3.48 -11.86 -2.60
C TRP A 177 2.65 -10.92 -1.72
N MET A 178 1.71 -10.18 -2.29
CA MET A 178 0.83 -9.30 -1.51
C MET A 178 -0.07 -10.06 -0.53
N MET A 179 -0.60 -11.20 -0.95
CA MET A 179 -1.39 -12.09 -0.08
C MET A 179 -0.58 -12.54 1.13
N ALA A 180 0.63 -13.04 0.91
CA ALA A 180 1.52 -13.50 1.98
C ALA A 180 1.93 -12.35 2.89
N TYR A 181 2.25 -11.19 2.31
CA TYR A 181 2.75 -10.04 3.04
C TYR A 181 1.70 -9.40 3.96
N ILE A 182 0.53 -9.05 3.41
CA ILE A 182 -0.55 -8.45 4.18
C ILE A 182 -1.17 -9.47 5.15
N GLY A 183 -1.27 -10.74 4.73
CA GLY A 183 -1.67 -11.83 5.62
C GLY A 183 -0.74 -11.97 6.83
N GLY A 184 0.56 -11.99 6.61
CA GLY A 184 1.57 -12.00 7.68
C GLY A 184 1.40 -10.82 8.63
N MET A 185 1.20 -9.61 8.09
CA MET A 185 0.93 -8.41 8.89
C MET A 185 -0.35 -8.55 9.72
N GLN A 186 -1.45 -9.11 9.18
CA GLN A 186 -2.67 -9.37 9.94
C GLN A 186 -2.41 -10.29 11.14
N LEU A 187 -1.61 -11.35 10.98
CA LEU A 187 -1.25 -12.24 12.08
C LEU A 187 -0.45 -11.49 13.16
N CYS A 188 0.56 -10.71 12.76
CA CYS A 188 1.34 -9.88 13.68
C CYS A 188 0.44 -8.90 14.47
N LEU A 189 -0.46 -8.19 13.78
CA LEU A 189 -1.42 -7.28 14.41
C LEU A 189 -2.38 -8.01 15.36
N SER A 190 -2.81 -9.22 15.00
CA SER A 190 -3.67 -10.05 15.84
C SER A 190 -2.94 -10.55 17.09
N ILE A 191 -1.63 -10.79 17.01
CA ILE A 191 -0.79 -11.13 18.17
C ILE A 191 -0.61 -9.91 19.08
N VAL A 192 -0.30 -8.74 18.52
CA VAL A 192 -0.17 -7.48 19.26
C VAL A 192 -1.49 -7.11 19.96
N ARG A 193 -2.61 -7.21 19.25
CA ARG A 193 -3.96 -6.98 19.80
C ARG A 193 -4.22 -7.85 21.02
N ASP A 194 -3.89 -9.13 20.95
CA ASP A 194 -4.21 -10.07 22.00
C ASP A 194 -3.30 -9.89 23.23
N HIS A 195 -2.00 -9.67 23.03
CA HIS A 195 -1.06 -9.49 24.12
C HIS A 195 -1.20 -8.13 24.82
N TYR A 196 -1.40 -7.04 24.08
CA TYR A 196 -1.35 -5.70 24.68
C TYR A 196 -2.73 -5.08 24.94
N PHE A 197 -3.76 -5.46 24.17
CA PHE A 197 -5.07 -4.82 24.26
C PHE A 197 -6.15 -5.73 24.87
N TYR A 198 -6.16 -7.04 24.60
CA TYR A 198 -7.08 -7.96 25.27
C TYR A 198 -6.67 -8.29 26.70
N ALA A 199 -5.36 -8.43 26.99
CA ALA A 199 -4.87 -8.58 28.37
C ALA A 199 -5.29 -7.40 29.26
N ARG A 200 -5.32 -6.18 28.69
CA ARG A 200 -5.75 -4.95 29.38
C ARG A 200 -7.28 -4.81 29.50
N ARG A 201 -8.05 -5.33 28.53
CA ARG A 201 -9.53 -5.32 28.55
C ARG A 201 -10.17 -6.29 29.56
N ARG A 202 -9.46 -7.32 30.04
CA ARG A 202 -9.95 -8.11 31.19
C ARG A 202 -10.05 -7.27 32.49
N SER A 203 -9.38 -6.12 32.57
CA SER A 203 -9.47 -5.19 33.71
C SER A 203 -10.52 -4.08 33.55
N LEU A 204 -11.08 -3.88 32.35
CA LEU A 204 -12.02 -2.79 32.06
C LEU A 204 -13.18 -3.31 31.21
N LYS A 205 -14.27 -3.68 31.87
CA LYS A 205 -15.53 -4.04 31.22
C LYS A 205 -16.02 -2.89 30.32
N GLN A 206 -16.32 -3.28 29.08
CA GLN A 206 -17.48 -2.88 28.30
C GLN A 206 -17.62 -1.40 27.92
N GLY A 207 -17.33 -1.08 26.66
CA GLY A 207 -17.67 0.23 26.07
C GLY A 207 -17.34 0.35 24.59
N ARG A 208 -18.39 0.29 23.75
CA ARG A 208 -18.47 0.64 22.32
C ARG A 208 -17.66 -0.21 21.32
N ARG A 209 -18.41 -1.05 20.58
CA ARG A 209 -18.01 -1.58 19.27
C ARG A 209 -18.14 -0.45 18.25
N GLY A 210 -17.02 0.07 17.74
CA GLY A 210 -17.03 0.99 16.61
C GLY A 210 -17.40 0.25 15.34
N GLY A 211 -18.35 0.76 14.56
CA GLY A 211 -18.65 0.26 13.21
C GLY A 211 -17.51 0.55 12.24
N VAL A 212 -17.55 -0.06 11.05
CA VAL A 212 -16.64 0.26 9.93
C VAL A 212 -16.80 1.75 9.62
N SER A 213 -15.70 2.51 9.55
CA SER A 213 -15.82 3.93 9.24
C SER A 213 -16.23 4.10 7.78
N LEU A 214 -17.07 5.10 7.47
CA LEU A 214 -17.43 5.45 6.10
C LEU A 214 -16.18 5.66 5.22
N LEU A 215 -15.10 6.18 5.83
CA LEU A 215 -13.78 6.31 5.23
C LEU A 215 -13.19 4.97 4.75
N GLN A 216 -13.30 3.91 5.54
CA GLN A 216 -12.83 2.58 5.15
C GLN A 216 -13.69 2.01 4.02
N CYS A 217 -15.02 2.20 4.05
CA CYS A 217 -15.91 1.79 2.97
C CYS A 217 -15.62 2.52 1.66
N VAL A 218 -15.47 3.85 1.72
CA VAL A 218 -15.11 4.68 0.57
C VAL A 218 -13.72 4.32 0.05
N GLY A 219 -12.74 4.09 0.95
CA GLY A 219 -11.39 3.70 0.56
C GLY A 219 -11.33 2.34 -0.16
N LEU A 220 -12.19 1.39 0.20
CA LEU A 220 -12.32 0.11 -0.50
C LEU A 220 -13.10 0.25 -1.82
N ALA A 221 -14.15 1.08 -1.84
CA ALA A 221 -14.98 1.29 -3.03
C ALA A 221 -14.28 2.13 -4.10
N ILE A 222 -13.29 2.96 -3.76
CA ILE A 222 -12.52 3.77 -4.71
C ILE A 222 -11.61 2.89 -5.60
N VAL A 223 -11.35 1.63 -5.21
CA VAL A 223 -10.47 0.71 -5.97
C VAL A 223 -11.21 -0.50 -6.58
N ALA A 224 -12.46 -0.76 -6.18
CA ALA A 224 -13.30 -1.81 -6.73
C ALA A 224 -14.16 -1.28 -7.89
#